data_AF-F6U5H6-F1
#
_entry.id   AF-F6U5H6-F1
#
_cell.length_a   1.000
_cell.length_b   1.000
_cell.length_c   1.000
_cell.angle_alpha   90.00
_cell.angle_beta   90.00
_cell.angle_gamma   90.00
#
_symmetry.space_group_name_H-M   'P 1'
#
loop_
_entity.id
_entity.type
_entity.pdbx_description
1 polymer ?
#
loop_
_entity_poly.entity_id
_entity_poly.type
_entity_poly.pdbx_seq_one_letter_code
_entity_poly.pdbx_strand_id
1 'polypeptide(L)'
;MRGARLTGALLALAGLLQVALSLRIAAFNIRTFGETKMSNDTLSNYIVQILNRYDIALIQEVRDSHLTAVGKLLDRLNQDDPNTYHFVVSEPLGRNNYKERYLFVFRPDQVSLLDSYQYNDGCEPCGNDTFSREPAIVKFSSPFTQVKEFAIVPLHAAPSDALAEIDSLYDVYLDVQQKWDMEDIMLMGDFNAGCSYVTSSQWPSIRLRRNPAFWWLIPDIADTTVKSTHCAYDRSAGPGPVTTAPWVGSAGSGQGRERLHQQPSLLGAASETVLKASDTHS
;
A
#
# COMPACT_ATOMS: atom_id res chain seq x y z
N MET A 1 39.01 34.22 10.68
CA MET A 1 38.84 33.36 9.48
C MET A 1 38.64 31.86 9.76
N ARG A 2 39.09 31.29 10.90
CA ARG A 2 38.87 29.85 11.21
C ARG A 2 37.44 29.50 11.65
N GLY A 3 36.76 30.38 12.40
CA GLY A 3 35.39 30.13 12.89
C GLY A 3 34.31 30.07 11.80
N ALA A 4 34.44 30.87 10.73
CA ALA A 4 33.51 30.88 9.59
C ALA A 4 33.61 29.61 8.71
N ARG A 5 34.80 28.99 8.66
CA ARG A 5 35.02 27.73 7.92
C ARG A 5 34.45 26.53 8.68
N LEU A 6 34.50 26.54 10.02
CA LEU A 6 33.92 25.48 10.84
C LEU A 6 32.38 25.50 10.81
N THR A 7 31.78 26.69 10.86
CA THR A 7 30.32 26.86 10.75
C THR A 7 29.81 26.51 9.35
N GLY A 8 30.53 26.88 8.29
CA GLY A 8 30.21 26.44 6.92
C GLY A 8 30.30 24.93 6.73
N ALA A 9 31.29 24.26 7.33
CA ALA A 9 31.42 22.80 7.30
C ALA A 9 30.33 22.09 8.12
N LEU A 10 29.95 22.62 9.29
CA LEU A 10 28.86 22.08 10.11
C LEU A 10 27.49 22.25 9.45
N LEU A 11 27.23 23.38 8.77
CA LEU A 11 26.01 23.60 7.99
C LEU A 11 25.97 22.71 6.74
N ALA A 12 27.11 22.48 6.07
CA ALA A 12 27.20 21.53 4.97
C ALA A 12 27.00 20.08 5.44
N LEU A 13 27.52 19.72 6.62
CA LEU A 13 27.32 18.39 7.21
C LEU A 13 25.88 18.20 7.71
N ALA A 14 25.24 19.24 8.25
CA ALA A 14 23.82 19.24 8.62
C ALA A 14 22.90 19.19 7.38
N GLY A 15 23.28 19.86 6.29
CA GLY A 15 22.61 19.75 4.99
C GLY A 15 22.80 18.39 4.31
N LEU A 16 23.96 17.75 4.50
CA LEU A 16 24.23 16.38 4.07
C LEU A 16 23.54 15.33 4.96
N LEU A 17 23.21 15.67 6.21
CA LEU A 17 22.46 14.79 7.13
C LEU A 17 20.94 14.81 6.88
N GLN A 18 20.42 15.75 6.10
CA GLN A 18 19.02 15.73 5.65
C GLN A 18 18.82 14.84 4.41
N VAL A 19 19.53 13.71 4.34
CA VAL A 19 18.98 12.57 3.60
C VAL A 19 17.81 12.07 4.43
N ALA A 20 16.63 12.66 4.22
CA ALA A 20 15.40 12.06 4.71
C ALA A 20 15.37 10.63 4.16
N LEU A 21 15.48 9.64 5.05
CA LEU A 21 15.38 8.25 4.67
C LEU A 21 14.04 8.03 4.00
N SER A 22 14.09 7.42 2.82
CA SER A 22 12.93 7.15 2.00
C SER A 22 12.14 5.99 2.59
N LEU A 23 10.93 6.25 3.10
CA LEU A 23 10.03 5.18 3.52
C LEU A 23 9.46 4.49 2.27
N ARG A 24 9.59 3.16 2.16
CA ARG A 24 9.11 2.38 1.01
C ARG A 24 7.83 1.66 1.37
N ILE A 25 6.77 1.93 0.62
CA ILE A 25 5.41 1.44 0.91
C ILE A 25 4.86 0.71 -0.31
N ALA A 26 4.34 -0.51 -0.15
CA ALA A 26 3.79 -1.29 -1.25
C ALA A 26 2.40 -1.84 -0.94
N ALA A 27 1.56 -1.98 -1.97
CA ALA A 27 0.42 -2.90 -1.96
C ALA A 27 0.68 -4.03 -2.96
N PHE A 28 0.29 -5.22 -2.57
CA PHE A 28 0.65 -6.41 -3.29
C PHE A 28 -0.49 -7.42 -3.21
N ASN A 29 -1.29 -7.47 -4.27
CA ASN A 29 -2.18 -8.60 -4.49
C ASN A 29 -1.35 -9.84 -4.86
N ILE A 30 -1.24 -10.78 -3.92
CA ILE A 30 -0.64 -12.10 -4.12
C ILE A 30 -1.76 -13.08 -4.37
N ARG A 31 -2.03 -13.39 -5.64
CA ARG A 31 -3.11 -14.29 -6.06
C ARG A 31 -3.22 -15.51 -5.16
N THR A 32 -4.36 -15.67 -4.50
CA THR A 32 -4.65 -16.77 -3.57
C THR A 32 -3.49 -17.07 -2.61
N PHE A 33 -2.98 -16.06 -1.90
CA PHE A 33 -1.99 -16.25 -0.84
C PHE A 33 -2.56 -17.17 0.24
N GLY A 34 -1.82 -18.20 0.63
CA GLY A 34 -2.31 -19.19 1.58
C GLY A 34 -1.32 -20.34 1.73
N GLU A 35 -1.74 -21.39 2.44
CA GLU A 35 -0.85 -22.46 2.90
C GLU A 35 -0.11 -23.17 1.76
N THR A 36 -0.80 -23.46 0.64
CA THR A 36 -0.19 -24.10 -0.53
C THR A 36 0.96 -23.27 -1.09
N LYS A 37 0.77 -21.95 -1.19
CA LYS A 37 1.80 -21.05 -1.74
C LYS A 37 2.98 -20.90 -0.77
N MET A 38 2.70 -20.74 0.51
CA MET A 38 3.75 -20.60 1.53
C MET A 38 4.49 -21.90 1.87
N SER A 39 3.95 -23.05 1.47
CA SER A 39 4.63 -24.35 1.58
C SER A 39 5.50 -24.69 0.37
N ASN A 40 5.43 -23.89 -0.71
CA ASN A 40 6.35 -24.00 -1.84
C ASN A 40 7.56 -23.11 -1.58
N ASP A 41 8.73 -23.71 -1.37
CA ASP A 41 9.97 -22.96 -1.05
C ASP A 41 10.35 -21.94 -2.12
N THR A 42 10.13 -22.24 -3.40
CA THR A 42 10.48 -21.31 -4.48
C THR A 42 9.59 -20.08 -4.44
N LEU A 43 8.26 -20.27 -4.36
CA LEU A 43 7.30 -19.16 -4.35
C LEU A 43 7.43 -18.33 -3.05
N SER A 44 7.54 -19.00 -1.91
CA SER A 44 7.72 -18.31 -0.62
C SER A 44 9.02 -17.52 -0.56
N ASN A 45 10.12 -18.02 -1.14
CA ASN A 45 11.37 -17.26 -1.24
C ASN A 45 11.22 -16.00 -2.08
N TYR A 46 10.53 -16.05 -3.23
CA TYR A 46 10.25 -14.85 -4.01
C TYR A 46 9.41 -13.85 -3.22
N ILE A 47 8.32 -14.29 -2.58
CA ILE A 47 7.47 -13.43 -1.74
C ILE A 47 8.29 -12.71 -0.68
N VAL A 48 9.15 -13.43 0.05
CA VAL A 48 10.03 -12.86 1.08
C VAL A 48 11.03 -11.87 0.49
N GLN A 49 11.65 -12.17 -0.66
CA GLN A 49 12.56 -11.25 -1.35
C GLN A 49 11.86 -9.96 -1.78
N ILE A 50 10.63 -10.05 -2.29
CA ILE A 50 9.82 -8.89 -2.67
C ILE A 50 9.50 -8.05 -1.44
N LEU A 51 8.98 -8.66 -0.38
CA LEU A 51 8.53 -7.95 0.82
C LEU A 51 9.69 -7.26 1.54
N ASN A 52 10.88 -7.87 1.57
CA ASN A 52 12.08 -7.30 2.19
C ASN A 52 12.52 -5.96 1.60
N ARG A 53 12.01 -5.57 0.42
CA ARG A 53 12.29 -4.29 -0.22
C ARG A 53 11.53 -3.11 0.40
N TYR A 54 10.51 -3.38 1.21
CA TYR A 54 9.55 -2.38 1.70
C TYR A 54 9.57 -2.26 3.21
N ASP A 55 9.35 -1.05 3.71
CA ASP A 55 9.21 -0.76 5.14
C ASP A 55 7.78 -1.02 5.60
N ILE A 56 6.79 -0.83 4.71
CA ILE A 56 5.40 -1.23 4.89
C ILE A 56 4.93 -1.93 3.63
N ALA A 57 4.33 -3.11 3.76
CA ALA A 57 3.66 -3.79 2.65
C ALA A 57 2.27 -4.25 3.05
N LEU A 58 1.27 -3.78 2.30
CA LEU A 58 -0.09 -4.31 2.26
C LEU A 58 -0.12 -5.53 1.33
N ILE A 59 -0.55 -6.67 1.85
CA ILE A 59 -0.75 -7.92 1.14
C ILE A 59 -2.25 -8.18 1.04
N GLN A 60 -2.73 -8.48 -0.16
CA GLN A 60 -4.14 -8.74 -0.47
C GLN A 60 -4.31 -10.16 -1.03
N GLU A 61 -5.56 -10.63 -1.15
CA GLU A 61 -5.92 -12.02 -1.46
C GLU A 61 -5.38 -13.05 -0.43
N VAL A 62 -5.26 -12.65 0.84
CA VAL A 62 -4.85 -13.57 1.93
C VAL A 62 -6.01 -14.50 2.25
N ARG A 63 -5.92 -15.74 1.78
CA ARG A 63 -6.87 -16.83 2.00
C ARG A 63 -6.30 -17.83 2.98
N ASP A 64 -6.37 -17.45 4.25
CA ASP A 64 -5.75 -18.18 5.34
C ASP A 64 -6.69 -18.17 6.56
N SER A 65 -7.42 -19.28 6.74
CA SER A 65 -8.46 -19.38 7.76
C SER A 65 -7.88 -19.37 9.18
N HIS A 66 -6.70 -19.98 9.37
CA HIS A 66 -6.06 -20.17 10.68
C HIS A 66 -4.78 -19.36 10.86
N LEU A 67 -4.48 -18.43 9.93
CA LEU A 67 -3.24 -17.64 9.91
C LEU A 67 -1.96 -18.48 9.83
N THR A 68 -2.05 -19.72 9.34
CA THR A 68 -0.91 -20.65 9.21
C THR A 68 0.09 -20.15 8.17
N ALA A 69 -0.38 -19.66 7.03
CA ALA A 69 0.46 -19.11 5.96
C ALA A 69 1.06 -17.75 6.35
N VAL A 70 0.29 -16.93 7.07
CA VAL A 70 0.79 -15.67 7.66
C VAL A 70 1.90 -15.95 8.67
N GLY A 71 1.72 -16.93 9.57
CA GLY A 71 2.75 -17.38 10.50
C GLY A 71 4.02 -17.83 9.78
N LYS A 72 3.89 -18.73 8.79
CA LYS A 72 5.02 -19.18 7.95
C LYS A 72 5.75 -18.04 7.24
N LEU A 73 5.02 -17.00 6.82
CA LEU A 73 5.62 -15.82 6.19
C LEU A 73 6.45 -15.03 7.20
N LEU A 74 5.92 -14.78 8.39
CA LEU A 74 6.62 -14.07 9.47
C LEU A 74 7.84 -14.85 9.96
N ASP A 75 7.73 -16.17 10.11
CA ASP A 75 8.86 -17.03 10.47
C ASP A 75 10.03 -16.87 9.49
N ARG A 76 9.74 -16.73 8.19
CA ARG A 76 10.76 -16.49 7.15
C ARG A 76 11.27 -15.06 7.14
N LEU A 77 10.39 -14.06 7.28
CA LEU A 77 10.78 -12.64 7.31
C LEU A 77 11.65 -12.32 8.54
N ASN A 78 11.40 -12.98 9.66
CA ASN A 78 12.02 -12.75 10.95
C ASN A 78 13.04 -13.84 11.33
N GLN A 79 13.49 -14.63 10.35
CA GLN A 79 14.37 -15.78 10.60
C GLN A 79 15.68 -15.38 11.29
N ASP A 80 16.29 -14.27 10.86
CA ASP A 80 17.59 -13.81 11.37
C ASP A 80 17.45 -12.83 12.55
N ASP A 81 16.41 -12.00 12.55
CA ASP A 81 16.05 -11.11 13.66
C ASP A 81 14.53 -11.19 13.91
N PRO A 82 14.09 -11.58 15.13
CA PRO A 82 12.68 -11.74 15.46
C PRO A 82 11.83 -10.47 15.32
N ASN A 83 12.46 -9.28 15.26
CA ASN A 83 11.77 -7.99 15.13
C ASN A 83 11.95 -7.36 13.75
N THR A 84 12.37 -8.11 12.73
CA THR A 84 12.54 -7.58 11.36
C THR A 84 11.22 -7.01 10.82
N TYR A 85 10.11 -7.71 11.02
CA TYR A 85 8.75 -7.30 10.66
C TYR A 85 7.75 -7.60 11.78
N HIS A 86 6.89 -6.62 12.03
CA HIS A 86 5.62 -6.79 12.75
C HIS A 86 4.46 -6.83 11.75
N PHE A 87 3.25 -7.15 12.21
CA PHE A 87 2.09 -7.27 11.34
C PHE A 87 0.78 -6.76 11.95
N VAL A 88 -0.16 -6.41 11.08
CA VAL A 88 -1.59 -6.22 11.38
C VAL A 88 -2.37 -7.01 10.35
N VAL A 89 -3.33 -7.83 10.78
CA VAL A 89 -4.16 -8.63 9.87
C VAL A 89 -5.64 -8.42 10.19
N SER A 90 -6.48 -8.29 9.16
CA SER A 90 -7.93 -8.17 9.31
C SER A 90 -8.60 -9.50 9.61
N GLU A 91 -9.88 -9.46 9.99
CA GLU A 91 -10.77 -10.63 9.91
C GLU A 91 -10.98 -11.10 8.44
N PRO A 92 -11.54 -12.30 8.18
CA PRO A 92 -11.93 -12.71 6.84
C PRO A 92 -13.13 -11.88 6.33
N LEU A 93 -12.92 -11.16 5.23
CA LEU A 93 -13.87 -10.24 4.60
C LEU A 93 -14.33 -10.76 3.25
N GLY A 94 -15.59 -10.49 2.88
CA GLY A 94 -16.19 -11.01 1.65
C GLY A 94 -17.71 -11.18 1.76
N ARG A 95 -18.50 -10.73 0.80
CA ARG A 95 -19.97 -10.92 0.81
C ARG A 95 -20.45 -12.37 0.87
N ASN A 96 -19.64 -13.31 0.41
CA ASN A 96 -20.01 -14.71 0.27
C ASN A 96 -18.97 -15.63 0.95
N ASN A 97 -19.05 -16.93 0.70
CA ASN A 97 -18.14 -17.91 1.30
C ASN A 97 -16.67 -17.72 0.87
N TYR A 98 -16.43 -16.98 -0.21
CA TYR A 98 -15.09 -16.58 -0.61
C TYR A 98 -14.67 -15.36 0.22
N LYS A 99 -13.84 -15.61 1.24
CA LYS A 99 -13.31 -14.61 2.15
C LYS A 99 -11.81 -14.42 1.95
N GLU A 100 -11.35 -13.19 2.17
CA GLU A 100 -9.95 -12.77 2.12
C GLU A 100 -9.60 -11.89 3.31
N ARG A 101 -8.33 -11.76 3.65
CA ARG A 101 -7.85 -10.81 4.66
C ARG A 101 -6.96 -9.74 4.00
N TYR A 102 -6.90 -8.57 4.63
CA TYR A 102 -5.80 -7.63 4.45
C TYR A 102 -4.70 -7.95 5.46
N LEU A 103 -3.45 -7.99 5.02
CA LEU A 103 -2.29 -8.18 5.88
C LEU A 103 -1.30 -7.04 5.64
N PHE A 104 -1.02 -6.26 6.68
CA PHE A 104 0.10 -5.34 6.71
C PHE A 104 1.29 -6.03 7.36
N VAL A 105 2.44 -6.00 6.72
CA VAL A 105 3.73 -6.26 7.35
C VAL A 105 4.53 -4.97 7.35
N PHE A 106 5.17 -4.63 8.47
CA PHE A 106 5.92 -3.39 8.60
C PHE A 106 7.17 -3.54 9.47
N ARG A 107 8.19 -2.74 9.18
CA ARG A 107 9.46 -2.69 9.92
C ARG A 107 9.32 -1.79 11.16
N PRO A 108 9.36 -2.35 12.39
CA PRO A 108 9.09 -1.58 13.60
C PRO A 108 10.20 -0.56 13.94
N ASP A 109 11.39 -0.70 13.34
CA ASP A 109 12.48 0.29 13.42
C ASP A 109 12.26 1.50 12.48
N GLN A 110 11.35 1.40 11.50
CA GLN A 110 11.01 2.48 10.57
C GLN A 110 9.70 3.19 10.93
N VAL A 111 8.70 2.43 11.39
CA VAL A 111 7.37 2.95 11.74
C VAL A 111 6.79 2.26 12.97
N SER A 112 5.88 2.94 13.66
CA SER A 112 5.13 2.37 14.78
C SER A 112 3.63 2.34 14.47
N LEU A 113 2.98 1.23 14.74
CA LEU A 113 1.52 1.12 14.73
C LEU A 113 0.95 1.96 15.88
N LEU A 114 0.07 2.92 15.56
CA LEU A 114 -0.61 3.75 16.56
C LEU A 114 -2.02 3.26 16.85
N ASP A 115 -2.78 2.95 15.80
CA ASP A 115 -4.17 2.52 15.89
C ASP A 115 -4.57 1.75 14.62
N SER A 116 -5.63 0.97 14.68
CA SER A 116 -6.24 0.36 13.51
C SER A 116 -7.73 0.09 13.74
N TYR A 117 -8.51 0.15 12.67
CA TYR A 117 -9.92 -0.21 12.71
C TYR A 117 -10.40 -0.66 11.33
N GLN A 118 -11.50 -1.41 11.32
CA GLN A 118 -12.19 -1.76 10.09
C GLN A 118 -13.31 -0.77 9.84
N TYR A 119 -13.36 -0.23 8.62
CA TYR A 119 -14.47 0.61 8.19
C TYR A 119 -15.77 -0.20 8.23
N ASN A 120 -16.85 0.45 8.66
CA ASN A 120 -18.17 -0.16 8.72
C ASN A 120 -19.11 0.71 7.88
N ASP A 121 -19.45 0.24 6.68
CA ASP A 121 -20.35 0.93 5.76
C ASP A 121 -21.84 0.67 6.07
N GLY A 122 -22.12 -0.12 7.10
CA GLY A 122 -23.44 -0.34 7.64
C GLY A 122 -23.79 -1.81 7.81
N CYS A 123 -25.08 -2.09 7.74
CA CYS A 123 -25.65 -3.41 7.97
C CYS A 123 -25.65 -4.24 6.68
N GLU A 124 -24.84 -5.31 6.60
CA GLU A 124 -24.81 -6.22 5.44
C GLU A 124 -26.22 -6.79 5.11
N PRO A 125 -27.01 -7.32 6.09
CA PRO A 125 -28.35 -7.85 5.80
C PRO A 125 -29.36 -6.80 5.33
N CYS A 126 -29.07 -5.51 5.55
CA CYS A 126 -29.97 -4.41 5.23
C CYS A 126 -29.76 -3.89 3.80
N GLY A 127 -28.75 -4.39 3.07
CA GLY A 127 -28.46 -4.00 1.68
C GLY A 127 -27.70 -2.68 1.54
N ASN A 128 -27.10 -2.18 2.62
CA ASN A 128 -26.26 -0.96 2.61
C ASN A 128 -24.76 -1.26 2.44
N ASP A 129 -24.39 -2.53 2.31
CA ASP A 129 -23.01 -2.95 2.05
C ASP A 129 -22.59 -2.44 0.66
N THR A 130 -21.56 -1.59 0.68
CA THR A 130 -20.89 -1.04 -0.49
C THR A 130 -19.62 -1.80 -0.81
N PHE A 131 -18.86 -2.22 0.20
CA PHE A 131 -17.58 -2.90 0.02
C PHE A 131 -17.68 -4.41 0.15
N SER A 132 -17.32 -5.15 -0.92
CA SER A 132 -17.20 -6.60 -0.79
C SER A 132 -16.17 -7.02 0.27
N ARG A 133 -15.15 -6.20 0.51
CA ARG A 133 -14.14 -6.36 1.57
C ARG A 133 -13.87 -5.00 2.20
N GLU A 134 -14.45 -4.76 3.36
CA GLU A 134 -14.41 -3.50 4.07
C GLU A 134 -12.96 -3.07 4.39
N PRO A 135 -12.55 -1.82 4.13
CA PRO A 135 -11.19 -1.37 4.39
C PRO A 135 -10.73 -1.59 5.84
N ALA A 136 -9.61 -2.29 6.03
CA ALA A 136 -8.93 -2.45 7.32
C ALA A 136 -7.84 -1.39 7.48
N ILE A 137 -8.20 -0.26 8.08
CA ILE A 137 -7.42 0.98 8.11
C ILE A 137 -6.38 0.92 9.23
N VAL A 138 -5.16 1.36 8.92
CA VAL A 138 -4.03 1.34 9.86
C VAL A 138 -3.39 2.71 9.96
N LYS A 139 -3.20 3.22 11.18
CA LYS A 139 -2.50 4.47 11.48
C LYS A 139 -1.07 4.17 11.92
N PHE A 140 -0.11 4.81 11.27
CA PHE A 140 1.32 4.70 11.57
C PHE A 140 1.89 6.03 12.03
N SER A 141 2.91 5.96 12.90
CA SER A 141 3.89 7.03 13.09
C SER A 141 5.16 6.71 12.30
N SER A 142 5.75 7.71 11.65
CA SER A 142 7.07 7.60 11.02
C SER A 142 7.94 8.81 11.42
N PRO A 143 8.87 8.63 12.36
CA PRO A 143 9.70 9.74 12.85
C PRO A 143 10.71 10.23 11.80
N PHE A 144 10.99 9.44 10.76
CA PHE A 144 12.02 9.71 9.75
C PHE A 144 11.50 10.43 8.49
N THR A 145 10.20 10.46 8.24
CA THR A 145 9.58 11.17 7.11
C THR A 145 9.14 12.58 7.48
N GLN A 146 8.74 13.41 6.51
CA GLN A 146 8.19 14.74 6.83
C GLN A 146 6.81 14.62 7.48
N VAL A 147 5.95 13.77 6.92
CA VAL A 147 4.69 13.38 7.54
C VAL A 147 4.99 12.45 8.72
N LYS A 148 4.61 12.85 9.93
CA LYS A 148 4.94 12.13 11.16
C LYS A 148 3.92 11.09 11.57
N GLU A 149 2.67 11.28 11.16
CA GLU A 149 1.59 10.33 11.33
C GLU A 149 0.79 10.27 10.02
N PHE A 150 0.47 9.08 9.56
CA PHE A 150 -0.37 8.89 8.38
C PHE A 150 -1.21 7.62 8.51
N ALA A 151 -2.31 7.57 7.79
CA ALA A 151 -3.15 6.38 7.70
C ALA A 151 -2.98 5.70 6.34
N ILE A 152 -3.07 4.37 6.31
CA ILE A 152 -3.25 3.60 5.08
C ILE A 152 -4.64 2.98 5.08
N VAL A 153 -5.38 3.24 4.01
CA VAL A 153 -6.70 2.66 3.71
C VAL A 153 -6.53 1.63 2.60
N PRO A 154 -6.64 0.32 2.88
CA PRO A 154 -6.54 -0.70 1.85
C PRO A 154 -7.86 -0.87 1.11
N LEU A 155 -7.79 -1.14 -0.20
CA LEU A 155 -8.93 -1.69 -0.94
C LEU A 155 -8.45 -2.74 -1.95
N HIS A 156 -9.03 -3.94 -1.86
CA HIS A 156 -9.07 -4.90 -2.95
C HIS A 156 -10.50 -4.90 -3.48
N ALA A 157 -10.76 -4.20 -4.57
CA ALA A 157 -12.13 -3.95 -5.01
C ALA A 157 -12.76 -5.19 -5.66
N ALA A 158 -14.05 -5.43 -5.49
CA ALA A 158 -14.74 -6.44 -6.30
C ALA A 158 -14.76 -5.98 -7.77
N PRO A 159 -14.33 -6.81 -8.76
CA PRO A 159 -14.25 -6.36 -10.15
C PRO A 159 -15.58 -5.87 -10.73
N SER A 160 -16.70 -6.46 -10.33
CA SER A 160 -18.05 -6.06 -10.76
C SER A 160 -18.51 -4.73 -10.15
N ASP A 161 -17.99 -4.37 -8.99
CA ASP A 161 -18.42 -3.21 -8.20
C ASP A 161 -17.31 -2.16 -8.07
N ALA A 162 -16.21 -2.31 -8.81
CA ALA A 162 -15.00 -1.48 -8.70
C ALA A 162 -15.32 0.01 -8.79
N LEU A 163 -16.22 0.41 -9.70
CA LEU A 163 -16.64 1.81 -9.81
C LEU A 163 -17.25 2.36 -8.51
N ALA A 164 -18.15 1.60 -7.89
CA ALA A 164 -18.86 2.01 -6.68
C ALA A 164 -17.92 1.97 -5.46
N GLU A 165 -17.13 0.90 -5.31
CA GLU A 165 -16.19 0.77 -4.19
C GLU A 165 -15.10 1.84 -4.22
N ILE A 166 -14.53 2.15 -5.40
CA ILE A 166 -13.54 3.24 -5.52
C ILE A 166 -14.17 4.60 -5.23
N ASP A 167 -15.41 4.85 -5.67
CA ASP A 167 -16.10 6.11 -5.34
C ASP A 167 -16.31 6.26 -3.83
N SER A 168 -16.74 5.18 -3.17
CA SER A 168 -16.99 5.15 -1.72
C SER A 168 -15.74 5.25 -0.87
N LEU A 169 -14.54 5.04 -1.42
CA LEU A 169 -13.29 5.39 -0.71
C LEU A 169 -13.21 6.87 -0.34
N TYR A 170 -13.94 7.75 -1.02
CA TYR A 170 -14.06 9.14 -0.60
C TYR A 170 -14.76 9.25 0.77
N ASP A 171 -15.78 8.44 1.03
CA ASP A 171 -16.49 8.43 2.31
C ASP A 171 -15.63 7.82 3.42
N VAL A 172 -14.83 6.80 3.07
CA VAL A 172 -13.81 6.24 3.99
C VAL A 172 -12.75 7.28 4.35
N TYR A 173 -12.29 8.08 3.38
CA TYR A 173 -11.37 9.18 3.65
C TYR A 173 -11.97 10.19 4.66
N LEU A 174 -13.24 10.56 4.48
CA LEU A 174 -13.93 11.47 5.40
C LEU A 174 -14.10 10.87 6.81
N ASP A 175 -14.38 9.57 6.90
CA ASP A 175 -14.47 8.85 8.18
C ASP A 175 -13.13 8.85 8.92
N VAL A 176 -12.02 8.55 8.22
CA VAL A 176 -10.67 8.61 8.80
C VAL A 176 -10.33 10.03 9.25
N GLN A 177 -10.64 11.02 8.41
CA GLN A 177 -10.44 12.44 8.74
C GLN A 177 -11.22 12.83 10.00
N GLN A 178 -12.48 12.42 10.11
CA GLN A 178 -13.31 12.70 11.29
C GLN A 178 -12.83 11.96 12.54
N LYS A 179 -12.43 10.69 12.41
CA LYS A 179 -12.06 9.83 13.53
C LYS A 179 -10.72 10.22 14.15
N TRP A 180 -9.75 10.59 13.32
CA TRP A 180 -8.37 10.84 13.77
C TRP A 180 -7.89 12.28 13.56
N ASP A 181 -8.75 13.18 13.07
CA ASP A 181 -8.42 14.60 12.76
C ASP A 181 -7.15 14.70 11.90
N MET A 182 -7.11 13.93 10.80
CA MET A 182 -5.93 13.82 9.95
C MET A 182 -6.25 13.90 8.47
N GLU A 183 -5.35 14.50 7.70
CA GLU A 183 -5.48 14.63 6.25
C GLU A 183 -4.51 13.71 5.50
N ASP A 184 -3.39 13.33 6.13
CA ASP A 184 -2.33 12.47 5.59
C ASP A 184 -2.78 11.00 5.48
N ILE A 185 -3.61 10.71 4.48
CA ILE A 185 -4.27 9.42 4.28
C ILE A 185 -3.93 8.86 2.90
N MET A 186 -3.24 7.72 2.87
CA MET A 186 -2.90 7.00 1.65
C MET A 186 -3.92 5.87 1.41
N LEU A 187 -4.57 5.87 0.26
CA LEU A 187 -5.50 4.84 -0.19
C LEU A 187 -4.81 3.99 -1.26
N MET A 188 -4.72 2.68 -1.08
CA MET A 188 -3.93 1.82 -1.97
C MET A 188 -4.38 0.37 -2.02
N GLY A 189 -4.09 -0.29 -3.14
CA GLY A 189 -4.41 -1.70 -3.36
C GLY A 189 -4.83 -2.01 -4.79
N ASP A 190 -5.28 -3.24 -5.02
CA ASP A 190 -5.90 -3.67 -6.26
C ASP A 190 -7.33 -3.12 -6.37
N PHE A 191 -7.46 -1.93 -6.92
CA PHE A 191 -8.74 -1.26 -7.08
C PHE A 191 -9.52 -1.80 -8.28
N ASN A 192 -8.98 -2.71 -9.08
CA ASN A 192 -9.54 -3.07 -10.38
C ASN A 192 -9.82 -1.82 -11.27
N ALA A 193 -9.03 -0.75 -11.11
CA ALA A 193 -9.34 0.58 -11.64
C ALA A 193 -8.86 0.80 -13.09
N GLY A 194 -9.34 -0.03 -14.02
CA GLY A 194 -9.04 0.13 -15.43
C GLY A 194 -9.73 -0.90 -16.33
N CYS A 195 -9.36 -0.87 -17.62
CA CYS A 195 -9.85 -1.81 -18.61
C CYS A 195 -11.40 -1.89 -18.62
N SER A 196 -11.98 -3.09 -18.53
CA SER A 196 -13.43 -3.28 -18.57
C SER A 196 -14.13 -2.97 -17.25
N TYR A 197 -13.41 -2.87 -16.13
CA TYR A 197 -14.00 -2.66 -14.82
C TYR A 197 -14.23 -1.17 -14.53
N VAL A 198 -13.29 -0.31 -14.93
CA VAL A 198 -13.43 1.15 -14.90
C VAL A 198 -12.95 1.73 -16.23
N THR A 199 -13.90 2.20 -17.03
CA THR A 199 -13.65 2.80 -18.34
C THR A 199 -13.33 4.30 -18.24
N SER A 200 -12.71 4.86 -19.28
CA SER A 200 -12.35 6.29 -19.32
C SER A 200 -13.53 7.23 -19.07
N SER A 201 -14.73 6.87 -19.52
CA SER A 201 -15.96 7.66 -19.33
C SER A 201 -16.52 7.61 -17.90
N GLN A 202 -16.10 6.64 -17.09
CA GLN A 202 -16.57 6.48 -15.70
C GLN A 202 -15.70 7.22 -14.69
N TRP A 203 -14.42 7.51 -14.99
CA TRP A 203 -13.55 8.27 -14.08
C TRP A 203 -14.15 9.58 -13.55
N PRO A 204 -14.87 10.40 -14.34
CA PRO A 204 -15.48 11.63 -13.85
C PRO A 204 -16.54 11.43 -12.76
N SER A 205 -17.12 10.22 -12.62
CA SER A 205 -18.10 9.93 -11.57
C SER A 205 -17.48 9.53 -10.24
N ILE A 206 -16.18 9.21 -10.19
CA ILE A 206 -15.47 8.82 -8.96
C ILE A 206 -15.02 10.10 -8.23
N ARG A 207 -15.59 10.37 -7.06
CA ARG A 207 -15.29 11.55 -6.21
C ARG A 207 -13.80 11.65 -5.89
N LEU A 208 -13.17 10.53 -5.53
CA LEU A 208 -11.74 10.44 -5.25
C LEU A 208 -10.86 10.82 -6.46
N ARG A 209 -11.33 10.60 -7.70
CA ARG A 209 -10.59 10.95 -8.91
C ARG A 209 -10.80 12.40 -9.34
N ARG A 210 -12.02 12.90 -9.19
CA ARG A 210 -12.37 14.28 -9.57
C ARG A 210 -11.81 15.31 -8.61
N ASN A 211 -11.65 14.94 -7.33
CA ASN A 211 -11.17 15.87 -6.31
C ASN A 211 -9.65 16.14 -6.49
N PRO A 212 -9.24 17.39 -6.80
CA PRO A 212 -7.85 17.73 -7.09
C PRO A 212 -6.93 17.66 -5.86
N ALA A 213 -7.47 17.51 -4.66
CA ALA A 213 -6.68 17.23 -3.46
C ALA A 213 -6.01 15.85 -3.53
N PHE A 214 -6.60 14.89 -4.26
CA PHE A 214 -6.07 13.54 -4.38
C PHE A 214 -5.15 13.38 -5.58
N TRP A 215 -3.92 13.02 -5.29
CA TRP A 215 -2.92 12.70 -6.29
C TRP A 215 -2.93 11.20 -6.53
N TRP A 216 -3.31 10.83 -7.74
CA TRP A 216 -3.23 9.45 -8.19
C TRP A 216 -1.80 9.22 -8.65
N LEU A 217 -1.03 8.55 -7.80
CA LEU A 217 0.36 8.28 -8.09
C LEU A 217 0.41 7.44 -9.37
N ILE A 218 -0.30 6.31 -9.42
CA ILE A 218 -0.22 5.37 -10.55
C ILE A 218 -1.10 5.87 -11.70
N PRO A 219 -0.51 6.22 -12.87
CA PRO A 219 -1.27 6.74 -13.99
C PRO A 219 -2.05 5.62 -14.69
N ASP A 220 -3.09 6.00 -15.42
CA ASP A 220 -3.95 5.03 -16.13
C ASP A 220 -3.23 4.26 -17.24
N ILE A 221 -2.07 4.75 -17.68
CA ILE A 221 -1.22 4.11 -18.70
C ILE A 221 -0.33 2.99 -18.14
N ALA A 222 -0.21 2.89 -16.81
CA ALA A 222 0.61 1.87 -16.17
C ALA A 222 0.04 0.47 -16.45
N ASP A 223 0.91 -0.53 -16.54
CA ASP A 223 0.49 -1.93 -16.52
C ASP A 223 0.87 -2.55 -15.19
N THR A 224 -0.13 -2.78 -14.35
CA THR A 224 0.04 -3.44 -13.05
C THR A 224 -0.38 -4.91 -13.14
N THR A 225 -0.39 -5.53 -14.32
CA THR A 225 -0.70 -6.94 -14.49
C THR A 225 0.53 -7.76 -14.91
N VAL A 226 0.60 -9.01 -14.45
CA VAL A 226 1.61 -9.98 -14.92
C VAL A 226 1.07 -10.91 -16.01
N LYS A 227 -0.25 -10.89 -16.22
CA LYS A 227 -0.90 -11.58 -17.33
C LYS A 227 -0.63 -10.83 -18.64
N SER A 228 -1.14 -11.33 -19.75
CA SER A 228 -1.03 -10.67 -21.06
C SER A 228 -1.90 -9.42 -21.22
N THR A 229 -2.69 -9.09 -20.21
CA THR A 229 -3.45 -7.83 -20.14
C THR A 229 -2.50 -6.64 -19.97
N HIS A 230 -3.00 -5.43 -20.25
CA HIS A 230 -2.31 -4.18 -19.96
C HIS A 230 -3.30 -3.26 -19.23
N CYS A 231 -3.33 -3.34 -17.90
CA CYS A 231 -4.33 -2.64 -17.09
C CYS A 231 -3.68 -2.04 -15.84
N ALA A 232 -4.08 -0.80 -15.50
CA ALA A 232 -3.70 -0.12 -14.26
C ALA A 232 -4.70 -0.47 -13.14
N TYR A 233 -4.78 -1.73 -12.73
CA TYR A 233 -5.72 -2.17 -11.70
C TYR A 233 -5.31 -1.73 -10.30
N ASP A 234 -4.03 -1.90 -9.98
CA ASP A 234 -3.43 -1.57 -8.70
C ASP A 234 -3.13 -0.07 -8.65
N ARG A 235 -3.54 0.60 -7.57
CA ARG A 235 -3.49 2.06 -7.45
C ARG A 235 -2.98 2.51 -6.08
N SER A 236 -2.48 3.73 -6.06
CA SER A 236 -2.24 4.50 -4.85
C SER A 236 -2.70 5.94 -5.08
N ALA A 237 -3.45 6.47 -4.14
CA ALA A 237 -3.96 7.84 -4.13
C ALA A 237 -3.92 8.42 -2.72
N GLY A 238 -3.77 9.73 -2.60
CA GLY A 238 -3.84 10.43 -1.31
C GLY A 238 -3.57 11.92 -1.47
N PRO A 239 -3.50 12.69 -0.37
CA PRO A 239 -3.30 14.14 -0.44
C PRO A 239 -1.98 14.47 -1.13
N GLY A 240 -2.01 15.43 -2.06
CA GLY A 240 -0.80 15.90 -2.75
C GLY A 240 0.29 16.37 -1.79
N PRO A 241 1.57 16.31 -2.20
CA PRO A 241 2.67 16.67 -1.32
C PRO A 241 2.55 18.11 -0.82
N VAL A 242 2.79 18.29 0.48
CA VAL A 242 2.99 19.60 1.11
C VAL A 242 4.32 20.17 0.59
N THR A 243 4.24 20.96 -0.50
CA THR A 243 5.26 21.84 -1.07
C THR A 243 6.56 21.23 -1.67
N THR A 244 6.69 21.40 -3.00
CA THR A 244 7.90 21.64 -3.81
C THR A 244 9.18 20.82 -3.57
N ALA A 245 9.36 19.73 -4.31
CA ALA A 245 10.61 19.43 -5.04
C ALA A 245 10.40 18.26 -6.03
N PRO A 246 10.91 18.33 -7.28
CA PRO A 246 10.84 17.22 -8.23
C PRO A 246 11.98 16.23 -7.96
N TRP A 247 11.68 14.93 -7.86
CA TRP A 247 12.72 13.90 -7.76
C TRP A 247 12.44 12.67 -8.63
N VAL A 248 13.54 12.16 -9.19
CA VAL A 248 13.69 11.11 -10.19
C VAL A 248 14.13 9.82 -9.48
N GLY A 249 13.59 8.67 -9.90
CA GLY A 249 14.04 7.32 -9.50
C GLY A 249 14.09 6.39 -10.71
N SER A 250 15.15 5.59 -10.83
CA SER A 250 15.54 4.78 -11.99
C SER A 250 15.55 3.28 -11.66
N ALA A 251 15.36 2.45 -12.70
CA ALA A 251 15.07 1.02 -12.65
C ALA A 251 16.28 0.07 -12.49
N GLY A 252 16.02 -1.17 -12.04
CA GLY A 252 16.96 -2.30 -12.10
C GLY A 252 16.29 -3.65 -11.85
N SER A 253 16.48 -4.58 -12.79
CA SER A 253 15.82 -5.89 -12.98
C SER A 253 16.27 -7.02 -12.03
N GLY A 254 15.34 -7.94 -11.70
CA GLY A 254 15.60 -9.27 -11.16
C GLY A 254 14.65 -10.31 -11.78
N GLN A 255 15.13 -11.52 -12.04
CA GLN A 255 14.45 -12.57 -12.81
C GLN A 255 13.11 -13.00 -12.18
N GLY A 256 12.03 -12.65 -12.88
CA GLY A 256 10.62 -12.90 -12.57
C GLY A 256 9.86 -11.84 -13.35
N ARG A 257 8.65 -12.10 -13.87
CA ARG A 257 7.88 -11.03 -14.55
C ARG A 257 7.30 -10.06 -13.51
N GLU A 258 8.16 -9.34 -12.83
CA GLU A 258 7.83 -8.25 -11.92
C GLU A 258 7.75 -6.95 -12.72
N ARG A 259 6.68 -6.18 -12.52
CA ARG A 259 6.57 -4.81 -13.08
C ARG A 259 6.49 -3.84 -11.93
N LEU A 260 7.66 -3.33 -11.55
CA LEU A 260 7.79 -2.33 -10.50
C LEU A 260 7.51 -0.95 -11.10
N HIS A 261 6.46 -0.27 -10.65
CA HIS A 261 6.25 1.16 -10.94
C HIS A 261 6.76 1.97 -9.75
N GLN A 262 7.70 2.89 -9.95
CA GLN A 262 8.24 3.78 -8.91
C GLN A 262 7.68 5.19 -9.09
N GLN A 263 7.24 5.85 -8.00
CA GLN A 263 6.56 7.14 -8.08
C GLN A 263 6.91 8.07 -6.93
N PRO A 264 6.76 9.41 -7.09
CA PRO A 264 6.99 10.38 -6.02
C PRO A 264 6.08 10.14 -4.81
N SER A 265 6.56 10.51 -3.63
CA SER A 265 5.83 10.33 -2.37
C SER A 265 4.77 11.38 -2.11
N LEU A 266 3.75 10.98 -1.37
CA LEU A 266 2.81 11.89 -0.71
C LEU A 266 3.36 12.41 0.63
N LEU A 267 4.35 11.72 1.22
CA LEU A 267 4.86 11.97 2.57
C LEU A 267 6.05 12.97 2.65
N GLY A 268 6.27 13.78 1.62
CA GLY A 268 7.24 14.89 1.59
C GLY A 268 8.73 14.50 1.48
N ALA A 269 9.09 13.22 1.58
CA ALA A 269 10.44 12.71 1.24
C ALA A 269 10.30 11.47 0.34
N ALA A 270 11.24 11.25 -0.59
CA ALA A 270 11.20 10.18 -1.58
C ALA A 270 10.63 8.89 -0.99
N SER A 271 9.48 8.42 -1.43
CA SER A 271 8.81 7.20 -0.99
C SER A 271 8.59 6.46 -2.27
N GLU A 272 9.26 5.34 -2.45
CA GLU A 272 8.97 4.49 -3.60
C GLU A 272 7.71 3.70 -3.25
N THR A 273 6.60 4.10 -3.85
CA THR A 273 5.42 3.24 -3.91
C THR A 273 5.58 2.29 -5.07
N VAL A 274 5.63 0.98 -4.79
CA VAL A 274 5.79 -0.04 -5.83
C VAL A 274 4.75 -1.13 -5.68
N LEU A 275 3.94 -1.35 -6.73
CA LEU A 275 2.87 -2.34 -6.73
C LEU A 275 3.19 -3.50 -7.68
N LYS A 276 3.33 -4.70 -7.08
CA LYS A 276 3.18 -6.06 -7.65
C LYS A 276 4.42 -6.84 -8.14
N ALA A 277 4.43 -8.11 -7.69
CA ALA A 277 5.15 -9.23 -8.26
C ALA A 277 4.27 -10.51 -8.25
N SER A 278 3.36 -10.69 -9.21
CA SER A 278 2.52 -11.89 -9.21
C SER A 278 3.29 -13.09 -9.76
N ASP A 279 3.46 -14.12 -8.93
CA ASP A 279 4.10 -15.38 -9.27
C ASP A 279 3.31 -16.13 -10.37
N THR A 280 3.95 -16.40 -11.51
CA THR A 280 3.32 -17.08 -12.67
C THR A 280 3.44 -18.60 -12.62
N HIS A 281 3.92 -19.19 -11.53
CA HIS A 281 4.06 -20.64 -11.42
C HIS A 281 2.82 -21.21 -10.73
N SER A 282 1.92 -21.73 -11.57
CA SER A 282 0.84 -22.65 -11.19
C SER A 282 1.40 -24.06 -11.05
#